data_AF-A0A841PR81-F1
#
_entry.id   AF-A0A841PR81-F1
#
_cell.length_a   1.000
_cell.length_b   1.000
_cell.length_c   1.000
_cell.angle_alpha   90.00
_cell.angle_beta   90.00
_cell.angle_gamma   90.00
#
_symmetry.space_group_name_H-M   'P 1'
#
loop_
_entity.id
_entity.type
_entity.pdbx_description
1 polymer ?
#
loop_
_entity_poly.entity_id
_entity_poly.type
_entity_poly.pdbx_seq_one_letter_code
_entity_poly.pdbx_strand_id
1 'polypeptide(L)' 'MRFKGTTARYPAGMEPDKEGTLMFTDFRLEHQWFAALDSDGPHDFNFNEAVSFLVRCENARRD' A
#
# COMPACT_ATOMS: atom_id res chain seq x y z
N MET A 1 -5.21 -15.81 -0.10
CA MET A 1 -4.67 -15.84 1.29
C MET A 1 -3.91 -14.54 1.57
N ARG A 2 -4.25 -13.77 2.62
CA ARG A 2 -3.64 -12.47 2.92
C ARG A 2 -2.47 -12.64 3.89
N PHE A 3 -1.28 -12.23 3.47
CA PHE A 3 -0.09 -12.21 4.33
C PHE A 3 0.42 -10.79 4.47
N LYS A 4 0.78 -10.42 5.70
CA LYS A 4 1.46 -9.17 6.00
C LYS A 4 2.96 -9.43 6.00
N GLY A 5 3.70 -8.66 5.21
CA GLY A 5 5.15 -8.69 5.20
C GLY A 5 5.75 -7.78 6.28
N THR A 6 6.90 -7.20 5.95
CA THR A 6 7.59 -6.18 6.73
C THR A 6 6.73 -4.92 6.85
N THR A 7 6.78 -4.28 8.01
CA THR A 7 6.26 -2.93 8.21
C THR A 7 7.34 -2.08 8.85
N ALA A 8 7.63 -0.93 8.24
CA ALA A 8 8.46 0.12 8.82
C ALA A 8 7.60 1.35 9.10
N ARG A 9 7.87 2.01 10.23
CA ARG A 9 7.25 3.28 10.61
C ARG A 9 8.29 4.38 10.60
N TYR A 10 7.86 5.60 10.40
CA TYR A 10 8.73 6.76 10.54
C TYR A 10 9.29 6.86 11.97
N PRO A 11 10.62 6.93 12.15
CA PRO A 11 11.24 7.22 13.43
C PRO A 11 11.13 8.72 13.75
N ALA A 12 11.47 9.10 14.98
CA ALA A 12 11.57 10.50 15.37
C ALA A 12 12.54 11.29 14.48
N GLY A 13 12.21 12.56 14.21
CA GLY A 13 13.10 13.49 13.51
C GLY A 13 13.11 13.39 11.97
N MET A 14 12.07 12.79 11.37
CA MET A 14 11.92 12.66 9.92
C MET A 14 10.87 13.62 9.32
N GLU A 15 10.76 14.83 9.85
CA GLU A 15 9.84 15.84 9.30
C GLU A 15 10.10 16.07 7.79
N PRO A 16 9.05 16.23 6.96
CA PRO A 16 7.64 16.43 7.33
C PRO A 16 6.87 15.15 7.67
N ASP A 17 7.46 13.97 7.48
CA ASP A 17 6.78 12.72 7.72
C ASP A 17 6.56 12.48 9.22
N LYS A 18 5.29 12.38 9.61
CA LYS A 18 4.88 12.28 11.01
C LYS A 18 5.42 11.00 11.66
N GLU A 19 6.16 11.15 12.76
CA GLU A 19 6.67 10.03 13.56
C GLU A 19 5.58 8.99 13.88
N GLY A 20 5.92 7.71 13.75
CA GLY A 20 5.05 6.58 14.05
C GLY A 20 4.03 6.26 12.97
N THR A 21 3.85 7.12 11.95
CA THR A 21 3.05 6.78 10.76
C THR A 21 3.75 5.72 9.91
N LEU A 22 3.01 5.15 8.96
CA LEU A 22 3.56 4.12 8.08
C LEU A 22 4.63 4.76 7.19
N MET A 23 5.80 4.14 7.05
CA MET A 23 6.78 4.53 6.03
C MET A 23 6.72 3.56 4.85
N PHE A 24 6.70 2.27 5.18
CA PHE A 24 6.73 1.19 4.21
C PHE A 24 5.97 -0.01 4.75
N THR A 25 5.26 -0.71 3.88
CA THR A 25 4.87 -2.09 4.11
C THR A 25 4.86 -2.85 2.81
N ASP A 26 5.23 -4.12 2.87
CA ASP A 26 4.86 -5.09 1.85
C ASP A 26 3.78 -6.05 2.36
N PHE A 27 2.98 -6.54 1.44
CA PHE A 27 1.87 -7.43 1.71
C PHE A 27 1.56 -8.26 0.48
N ARG A 28 0.92 -9.41 0.71
CA ARG A 28 0.51 -10.30 -0.37
C ARG A 28 -1.01 -10.27 -0.55
N LEU A 29 -1.45 -9.90 -1.75
CA LEU A 29 -2.82 -10.15 -2.21
C LEU A 29 -2.76 -11.33 -3.18
N GLU A 30 -3.52 -12.37 -2.87
CA GLU A 30 -3.38 -13.69 -3.47
C GLU A 30 -1.92 -14.19 -3.47
N HIS A 31 -1.34 -14.35 -4.65
CA HIS A 31 0.02 -14.85 -4.86
C HIS A 31 1.00 -13.73 -5.28
N GLN A 32 0.53 -12.48 -5.30
CA GLN A 32 1.32 -11.32 -5.73
C GLN A 32 1.72 -10.46 -4.52
N TRP A 33 3.00 -10.13 -4.45
CA TRP A 33 3.53 -9.16 -3.49
C TRP A 33 3.32 -7.73 -3.99
N PHE A 34 2.92 -6.86 -3.07
CA PHE A 34 2.77 -5.43 -3.27
C PHE A 34 3.55 -4.69 -2.19
N ALA A 35 3.99 -3.48 -2.51
CA ALA A 35 4.52 -2.53 -1.54
C ALA A 35 3.63 -1.29 -1.52
N ALA A 36 3.44 -0.72 -0.33
CA ALA A 36 2.84 0.58 -0.13
C ALA A 36 3.81 1.45 0.68
N LEU A 37 3.94 2.70 0.26
CA LEU A 37 4.78 3.71 0.87
C LEU A 37 3.91 4.92 1.16
N ASP A 38 4.13 5.54 2.31
CA ASP A 38 3.51 6.81 2.68
C ASP A 38 4.54 7.93 2.54
N SER A 39 4.08 9.17 2.38
CA SER A 39 4.92 10.37 2.42
C SER A 39 4.03 11.61 2.51
N ASP A 40 4.36 12.55 3.39
CA ASP A 40 3.60 13.80 3.59
C ASP A 40 4.02 14.93 2.62
N GLY A 41 4.87 14.61 1.64
CA GLY A 41 5.31 15.54 0.60
C GLY A 41 4.25 15.78 -0.48
N PRO A 42 4.21 16.98 -1.10
CA PRO A 42 3.31 17.24 -2.23
C PRO A 42 3.74 16.43 -3.47
N HIS A 43 2.76 15.84 -4.14
CA HIS A 43 2.94 15.09 -5.38
C HIS A 43 2.09 15.67 -6.49
N ASP A 44 2.67 15.84 -7.68
CA ASP A 44 1.95 16.24 -8.90
C ASP A 44 1.49 15.03 -9.73
N PHE A 45 1.26 13.90 -9.05
CA PHE A 45 0.71 12.69 -9.63
C PHE A 45 -0.46 12.19 -8.77
N ASN A 46 -1.36 11.45 -9.41
CA ASN A 46 -2.44 10.77 -8.72
C ASN A 46 -2.69 9.41 -9.39
N PHE A 47 -3.40 8.54 -8.69
CA PHE A 47 -3.90 7.31 -9.28
C PHE A 47 -4.90 7.63 -10.39
N ASN A 48 -4.82 6.83 -11.45
CA ASN A 48 -5.76 6.82 -12.56
C ASN A 48 -5.87 5.40 -13.11
N GLU A 49 -6.67 5.22 -14.15
CA GLU A 49 -7.00 3.92 -14.74
C GLU A 49 -5.81 3.26 -15.47
N ALA A 50 -4.72 4.00 -15.73
CA ALA A 50 -3.54 3.44 -16.41
C ALA A 50 -2.84 2.35 -15.57
N VAL A 51 -3.06 2.34 -14.25
CA VAL A 51 -2.61 1.28 -13.34
C VAL A 51 -3.81 0.75 -12.56
N SER A 52 -4.17 -0.51 -12.79
CA SER A 52 -5.30 -1.16 -12.13
C SER A 52 -5.01 -2.62 -11.78
N PHE A 53 -5.72 -3.16 -10.80
CA PHE A 53 -5.65 -4.57 -10.43
C PHE A 53 -6.78 -5.34 -11.09
N LEU A 54 -6.43 -6.34 -11.90
CA LEU A 54 -7.40 -7.30 -12.41
C LEU A 54 -7.57 -8.44 -11.41
N VAL A 55 -8.71 -8.45 -10.71
CA VAL A 55 -9.06 -9.52 -9.78
C VAL A 55 -9.95 -10.54 -10.49
N ARG A 56 -9.47 -11.78 -10.58
CA ARG A 56 -10.26 -12.91 -11.11
C ARG A 56 -11.10 -13.50 -9.98
N CYS A 57 -12.41 -13.23 -10.00
CA CYS A 57 -13.34 -13.82 -9.05
C CYS A 57 -13.75 -15.23 -9.51
N GLU A 58 -13.76 -16.20 -8.59
CA GLU A 58 -14.21 -17.57 -8.87
C GLU A 58 -15.73 -17.69 -8.92
N ASN A 59 -16.45 -16.82 -8.22
CA ASN A 59 -17.90 -16.77 -8.22
C ASN A 59 -18.41 -15.33 -8.13
N ALA A 60 -19.62 -15.11 -8.64
CA ALA A 60 -20.37 -13.88 -8.46
C ALA A 60 -21.23 -14.02 -7.20
N ARG A 61 -20.63 -13.78 -6.02
CA ARG A 61 -21.43 -13.46 -4.83
C ARG A 61 -21.82 -12.00 -4.89
N ARG A 62 -23.14 -11.75 -4.83
CA ARG A 62 -23.66 -10.45 -4.41
C ARG A 62 -23.85 -10.53 -2.90
N ASP A 63 -23.12 -9.66 -2.22
CA ASP A 63 -23.40 -9.19 -0.86
C ASP A 63 -24.80 -8.55 -0.75
#